data_AF-A0A3C0YTP6-F1
#
_entry.id   AF-A0A3C0YTP6-F1
#
_cell.length_a   1.000
_cell.length_b   1.000
_cell.length_c   1.000
_cell.angle_alpha   90.00
_cell.angle_beta   90.00
_cell.angle_gamma   90.00
#
_symmetry.space_group_name_H-M   'P 1'
#
loop_
_entity.id
_entity.type
_entity.pdbx_description
1 polymer ?
#
loop_
_entity_poly.entity_id
_entity_poly.type
_entity_poly.pdbx_seq_one_letter_code
_entity_poly.pdbx_strand_id
1 'polypeptide(L)'
;MTSDTTPRDGPCRLRITLGAEGLPISQLSRLLRVLQTAVREVAGDEEEARPYFERQHQPRLQLSANVEDGRLALSVFFAELKESTPMPELSTLVFGPFIEQFERFLMTGPQLGLWGPIARGVTNDDEPIIMQRLRDLRTELRHFAGATISFGERAMTFDGDQVTLG
;
A
#
# COMPACT_ATOMS: atom_id res chain seq x y z
N MET A 1 -21.69 16.09 -25.97
CA MET A 1 -20.48 15.25 -25.97
C MET A 1 -19.72 15.57 -24.70
N THR A 2 -20.02 14.85 -23.62
CA THR A 2 -19.37 15.01 -22.32
C THR A 2 -18.05 14.27 -22.39
N SER A 3 -16.96 15.02 -22.40
CA SER A 3 -15.60 14.48 -22.33
C SER A 3 -15.43 13.75 -21.00
N ASP A 4 -15.42 12.43 -21.09
CA ASP A 4 -14.94 11.53 -20.06
C ASP A 4 -13.48 11.88 -19.78
N THR A 5 -13.25 12.62 -18.70
CA THR A 5 -11.92 12.97 -18.23
C THR A 5 -11.66 12.13 -17.01
N THR A 6 -11.47 10.84 -17.21
CA THR A 6 -10.75 10.02 -16.23
C THR A 6 -9.36 10.66 -16.12
N PRO A 7 -8.96 11.20 -14.96
CA PRO A 7 -7.58 11.61 -14.79
C PRO A 7 -6.77 10.33 -14.93
N ARG A 8 -5.94 10.23 -15.97
CA ARG A 8 -4.86 9.25 -15.99
C ARG A 8 -4.15 9.39 -14.65
N ASP A 9 -4.26 8.38 -13.79
CA ASP A 9 -3.47 8.26 -12.56
C ASP A 9 -2.01 8.49 -12.97
N GLY A 10 -1.49 9.68 -12.66
CA GLY A 10 -0.10 10.01 -12.95
C GLY A 10 0.82 9.06 -12.18
N PRO A 11 2.09 8.90 -12.61
CA PRO A 11 3.05 7.90 -12.10
C PRO A 11 3.52 8.11 -10.63
N CYS A 12 2.69 8.71 -9.76
CA CYS A 12 3.06 9.11 -8.41
C CYS A 12 1.97 8.78 -7.37
N ARG A 13 1.07 7.82 -7.66
CA ARG A 13 0.02 7.39 -6.73
C ARG A 13 0.11 5.90 -6.47
N LEU A 14 0.09 5.52 -5.20
CA LEU A 14 -0.06 4.12 -4.79
C LEU A 14 -1.55 3.78 -4.90
N ARG A 15 -1.88 2.78 -5.72
CA ARG A 15 -3.27 2.39 -5.98
C ARG A 15 -3.59 1.08 -5.26
N ILE A 16 -4.73 1.06 -4.58
CA ILE A 16 -5.31 -0.16 -4.00
C ILE A 16 -6.68 -0.35 -4.62
N THR A 17 -7.03 -1.57 -4.99
CA THR A 17 -8.33 -1.89 -5.59
C THR A 17 -8.95 -3.07 -4.88
N LEU A 18 -10.17 -2.90 -4.38
CA LEU A 18 -10.95 -3.89 -3.62
C LEU A 18 -12.30 -4.16 -4.31
N GLY A 19 -12.95 -5.29 -4.04
CA GLY A 19 -14.36 -5.44 -4.43
C GLY A 19 -15.24 -4.37 -3.76
N ALA A 20 -16.18 -3.76 -4.47
CA ALA A 20 -16.97 -2.63 -3.92
C ALA A 20 -18.11 -3.09 -3.00
N GLU A 21 -18.53 -4.35 -3.06
CA GLU A 21 -19.68 -4.87 -2.32
C GLU A 21 -19.26 -5.51 -1.00
N GLY A 22 -20.08 -5.29 0.04
CA GLY A 22 -19.94 -6.00 1.32
C GLY A 22 -18.66 -5.71 2.11
N LEU A 23 -17.96 -4.60 1.82
CA LEU A 23 -16.71 -4.24 2.49
C LEU A 23 -16.89 -4.03 4.01
N PRO A 24 -16.25 -4.84 4.86
CA PRO A 24 -16.35 -4.65 6.31
C PRO A 24 -15.60 -3.39 6.73
N ILE A 25 -16.30 -2.44 7.34
CA ILE A 25 -15.75 -1.14 7.75
C ILE A 25 -14.51 -1.30 8.65
N SER A 26 -14.55 -2.25 9.59
CA SER A 26 -13.45 -2.51 10.51
C SER A 26 -12.19 -3.00 9.79
N GLN A 27 -12.34 -3.88 8.80
CA GLN A 27 -11.24 -4.40 8.00
C GLN A 27 -10.67 -3.31 7.09
N LEU A 28 -11.53 -2.52 6.42
CA LEU A 28 -11.08 -1.41 5.58
C LEU A 28 -10.31 -0.37 6.40
N SER A 29 -10.83 0.00 7.58
CA SER A 29 -10.14 0.92 8.48
C SER A 29 -8.78 0.38 8.93
N ARG A 30 -8.70 -0.92 9.22
CA ARG A 30 -7.45 -1.57 9.63
C ARG A 30 -6.43 -1.61 8.50
N LEU A 31 -6.85 -1.98 7.30
CA LEU A 31 -6.02 -1.94 6.09
C LEU A 31 -5.40 -0.55 5.90
N LEU A 32 -6.21 0.51 5.96
CA LEU A 32 -5.73 1.89 5.78
C LEU A 32 -4.71 2.30 6.85
N ARG A 33 -4.93 1.91 8.11
CA ARG A 33 -3.99 2.20 9.21
C ARG A 33 -2.67 1.45 9.05
N VAL A 34 -2.74 0.16 8.70
CA VAL A 34 -1.56 -0.67 8.47
C VAL A 34 -0.77 -0.17 7.27
N LEU A 35 -1.44 0.16 6.16
CA LEU A 35 -0.84 0.78 4.98
C LEU A 35 -0.11 2.07 5.34
N GLN A 36 -0.79 2.99 6.03
CA GLN A 36 -0.18 4.27 6.43
C GLN A 36 1.05 4.05 7.30
N THR A 37 1.02 3.07 8.20
CA THR A 37 2.16 2.75 9.06
C THR A 37 3.32 2.17 8.26
N ALA A 38 3.05 1.21 7.35
CA ALA A 38 4.07 0.59 6.51
C ALA A 38 4.74 1.60 5.57
N VAL A 39 3.96 2.47 4.93
CA VAL A 39 4.47 3.54 4.07
C VAL A 39 5.35 4.51 4.87
N ARG A 40 4.94 4.88 6.10
CA ARG A 40 5.73 5.79 6.94
C ARG A 40 7.03 5.18 7.43
N GLU A 41 7.05 3.88 7.69
CA GLU A 41 8.27 3.16 8.07
C GLU A 41 9.31 3.26 6.95
N VAL A 42 8.91 2.93 5.70
CA VAL A 42 9.79 3.07 4.54
C VAL A 42 10.22 4.51 4.32
N ALA A 43 9.30 5.47 4.47
CA ALA A 43 9.62 6.88 4.33
C ALA A 43 10.63 7.40 5.37
N GLY A 44 10.69 6.78 6.55
CA GLY A 44 11.64 7.11 7.60
C GLY A 44 13.06 6.59 7.32
N ASP A 45 13.17 5.46 6.63
CA ASP A 45 14.43 4.84 6.24
C ASP A 45 15.00 5.43 4.92
N GLU A 46 14.20 6.18 4.17
CA GLU A 46 14.60 6.79 2.89
C GLU A 46 15.31 8.14 3.09
N GLU A 47 16.64 8.17 2.96
CA GLU A 47 17.47 9.35 3.20
C GLU A 47 17.06 10.55 2.32
N GLU A 48 16.69 10.28 1.07
CA GLU A 48 16.26 11.32 0.11
C GLU A 48 14.89 11.92 0.47
N ALA A 49 14.03 11.17 1.17
CA ALA A 49 12.72 11.63 1.61
C ALA A 49 12.78 12.42 2.93
N ARG A 50 13.81 12.19 3.76
CA ARG A 50 13.96 12.81 5.09
C ARG A 50 13.83 14.34 5.10
N PRO A 51 14.43 15.11 4.17
CA PRO A 51 14.30 16.57 4.14
C PRO A 51 12.87 17.07 3.93
N TYR A 52 11.96 16.25 3.41
CA TYR A 52 10.55 16.62 3.27
C TYR A 52 9.81 16.53 4.60
N PHE A 53 10.17 15.58 5.47
CA PHE A 53 9.52 15.36 6.77
C PHE A 53 10.12 16.19 7.91
N GLU A 54 11.32 16.73 7.76
CA GLU A 54 11.95 17.65 8.73
C GLU A 54 11.43 19.11 8.60
N ARG A 55 10.65 19.42 7.57
CA ARG A 55 10.08 20.76 7.35
C ARG A 55 9.00 21.10 8.37
N GLN A 56 8.84 22.40 8.66
CA GLN A 56 7.82 22.93 9.57
C GLN A 56 6.39 22.49 9.21
N HIS A 57 6.10 22.29 7.92
CA HIS A 57 4.81 21.78 7.44
C HIS A 57 5.03 20.40 6.81
N GLN A 58 4.91 19.36 7.63
CA GLN A 58 5.13 17.99 7.17
C GLN A 58 4.08 17.56 6.13
N PRO A 59 4.51 16.87 5.05
CA PRO A 59 3.61 16.25 4.10
C PRO A 59 2.61 15.31 4.77
N ARG A 60 1.38 15.26 4.25
CA ARG A 60 0.35 14.33 4.68
C ARG A 60 0.10 13.27 3.62
N LEU A 61 -0.11 12.05 4.06
CA LEU A 61 -0.64 10.99 3.21
C LEU A 61 -2.14 11.23 3.05
N GLN A 62 -2.59 11.39 1.81
CA GLN A 62 -3.99 11.57 1.44
C GLN A 62 -4.48 10.38 0.62
N LEU A 63 -5.80 10.22 0.64
CA LEU A 63 -6.52 9.16 -0.06
C LEU A 63 -7.64 9.80 -0.88
N SER A 64 -7.67 9.52 -2.18
CA SER A 64 -8.86 9.69 -3.01
C SER A 64 -9.49 8.33 -3.29
N ALA A 65 -10.82 8.27 -3.30
CA ALA A 65 -11.56 7.03 -3.53
C ALA A 65 -12.58 7.22 -4.65
N ASN A 66 -12.72 6.20 -5.48
CA ASN A 66 -13.73 6.12 -6.54
C ASN A 66 -14.13 4.66 -6.76
N VAL A 67 -15.23 4.46 -7.47
CA VAL A 67 -15.69 3.12 -7.87
C VAL A 67 -15.52 2.99 -9.37
N GLU A 68 -14.74 2.01 -9.81
CA GLU A 68 -14.47 1.69 -11.21
C GLU A 68 -14.76 0.20 -11.42
N ASP A 69 -15.58 -0.15 -12.41
CA ASP A 69 -15.90 -1.53 -12.77
C ASP A 69 -16.32 -2.44 -11.59
N GLY A 70 -17.15 -1.89 -10.69
CA GLY A 70 -17.63 -2.62 -9.50
C GLY A 70 -16.57 -2.81 -8.41
N ARG A 71 -15.46 -2.08 -8.49
CA ARG A 71 -14.35 -2.14 -7.55
C ARG A 71 -14.09 -0.78 -6.90
N LEU A 72 -13.82 -0.78 -5.60
CA LEU A 72 -13.37 0.40 -4.89
C LEU A 72 -11.90 0.62 -5.21
N ALA A 73 -11.60 1.67 -5.97
CA ALA A 73 -10.26 2.14 -6.25
C ALA A 73 -9.88 3.24 -5.25
N LEU A 74 -8.71 3.06 -4.63
CA LEU A 74 -8.15 3.89 -3.58
C LEU A 74 -6.79 4.39 -4.08
N SER A 75 -6.67 5.68 -4.38
CA SER A 75 -5.40 6.28 -4.81
C SER A 75 -4.81 7.10 -3.68
N VAL A 76 -3.60 6.71 -3.26
CA VAL A 76 -2.87 7.27 -2.13
C VAL A 76 -1.70 8.12 -2.64
N PHE A 77 -1.52 9.31 -2.07
CA PHE A 77 -0.47 10.25 -2.46
C PHE A 77 -0.04 11.14 -1.30
N PHE A 78 1.19 11.65 -1.34
CA PHE A 78 1.61 12.72 -0.43
C PHE A 78 1.12 14.07 -0.93
N ALA A 79 0.71 14.92 0.00
CA ALA A 79 0.27 16.28 -0.30
C ALA A 79 0.74 17.27 0.76
N GLU A 80 0.86 18.54 0.36
CA GLU A 80 1.15 19.61 1.30
C GLU A 80 -0.01 19.86 2.27
N LEU A 81 0.32 20.22 3.52
CA LEU A 81 -0.63 20.35 4.61
C LEU A 81 -1.75 21.40 4.36
N LYS A 82 -1.41 22.53 3.74
CA LYS A 82 -2.32 23.69 3.64
C LYS A 82 -3.22 23.64 2.42
N GLU A 83 -2.68 23.19 1.30
CA GLU A 83 -3.31 23.33 -0.02
C GLU A 83 -3.82 22.00 -0.56
N SER A 84 -3.49 20.87 0.10
CA SER A 84 -3.69 19.51 -0.45
C SER A 84 -3.09 19.33 -1.84
N THR A 85 -2.09 20.15 -2.17
CA THR A 85 -1.34 20.06 -3.42
C THR A 85 -0.55 18.76 -3.44
N PRO A 86 -0.76 17.88 -4.43
CA PRO A 86 -0.01 16.63 -4.55
C PRO A 86 1.50 16.88 -4.66
N MET A 87 2.27 16.03 -4.00
CA MET A 87 3.74 16.03 -4.00
C MET A 87 4.23 14.80 -4.75
N PRO A 88 4.29 14.84 -6.10
CA PRO A 88 4.60 13.67 -6.92
C PRO A 88 6.01 13.13 -6.68
N GLU A 89 7.00 14.01 -6.53
CA GLU A 89 8.39 13.64 -6.25
C GLU A 89 8.51 12.82 -4.96
N LEU A 90 7.97 13.34 -3.86
CA LEU A 90 7.97 12.64 -2.57
C LEU A 90 7.20 11.32 -2.64
N SER A 91 6.08 11.30 -3.38
CA SER A 91 5.31 10.07 -3.57
C SER A 91 6.10 9.02 -4.31
N THR A 92 6.86 9.38 -5.34
CA THR A 92 7.75 8.45 -6.05
C THR A 92 8.91 7.98 -5.16
N LEU A 93 9.57 8.91 -4.46
CA LEU A 93 10.67 8.62 -3.55
C LEU A 93 10.28 7.62 -2.45
N VAL A 94 9.03 7.65 -1.99
CA VAL A 94 8.56 6.74 -0.93
C VAL A 94 7.90 5.48 -1.49
N PHE A 95 6.98 5.62 -2.46
CA PHE A 95 6.18 4.49 -2.93
C PHE A 95 6.96 3.52 -3.82
N GLY A 96 7.98 4.00 -4.54
CA GLY A 96 8.88 3.14 -5.31
C GLY A 96 9.61 2.13 -4.42
N PRO A 97 10.41 2.58 -3.45
CA PRO A 97 11.06 1.68 -2.49
C PRO A 97 10.06 0.84 -1.69
N PHE A 98 8.92 1.41 -1.30
CA PHE A 98 7.89 0.67 -0.58
C PHE A 98 7.34 -0.52 -1.38
N ILE A 99 6.96 -0.30 -2.65
CA ILE A 99 6.39 -1.39 -3.47
C ILE A 99 7.45 -2.46 -3.76
N GLU A 100 8.71 -2.06 -3.97
CA GLU A 100 9.83 -2.98 -4.20
C GLU A 100 10.16 -3.83 -2.98
N GLN A 101 10.19 -3.21 -1.79
CA GLN A 101 10.38 -3.93 -0.54
C GLN A 101 9.22 -4.89 -0.27
N PHE A 102 7.98 -4.48 -0.56
CA PHE A 102 6.83 -5.33 -0.36
C PHE A 102 6.82 -6.53 -1.32
N GLU A 103 7.10 -6.30 -2.60
CA GLU A 103 7.26 -7.37 -3.59
C GLU A 103 8.36 -8.36 -3.18
N ARG A 104 9.54 -7.85 -2.78
CA ARG A 104 10.64 -8.68 -2.28
C ARG A 104 10.23 -9.50 -1.07
N PHE A 105 9.55 -8.90 -0.10
CA PHE A 105 9.01 -9.59 1.07
C PHE A 105 8.07 -10.74 0.67
N LEU A 106 7.22 -10.55 -0.33
CA LEU A 106 6.30 -11.60 -0.81
C LEU A 106 7.05 -12.72 -1.54
N MET A 107 8.11 -12.41 -2.29
CA MET A 107 8.95 -13.41 -2.97
C MET A 107 9.80 -14.24 -2.01
N THR A 108 10.34 -13.62 -0.95
CA THR A 108 11.24 -14.28 0.02
C THR A 108 10.51 -14.84 1.23
N GLY A 109 9.25 -14.46 1.44
CA GLY A 109 8.43 -14.93 2.55
C GLY A 109 8.20 -16.44 2.49
N PRO A 110 7.92 -17.10 3.62
CA PRO A 110 7.61 -18.52 3.62
C PRO A 110 6.42 -18.76 2.69
N GLN A 111 6.71 -19.44 1.58
CA GLN A 111 5.68 -20.03 0.75
C GLN A 111 4.84 -20.90 1.68
N LEU A 112 3.53 -20.64 1.77
CA LEU A 112 2.63 -21.51 2.52
C LEU A 112 2.75 -22.89 1.89
N GLY A 113 3.52 -23.76 2.55
CA GLY A 113 3.76 -25.10 2.10
C GLY A 113 2.45 -25.85 1.95
N LEU A 114 2.46 -26.88 1.12
CA LEU A 114 1.40 -27.86 0.82
C LEU A 114 0.73 -28.54 2.05
N TRP A 115 1.01 -28.10 3.27
CA TRP A 115 0.59 -28.72 4.54
C TRP A 115 -0.22 -27.79 5.45
N GLY A 116 -0.80 -26.72 4.89
CA GLY A 116 -1.56 -25.76 5.68
C GLY A 116 -0.67 -24.83 6.51
N PRO A 117 -1.25 -24.00 7.38
CA PRO A 117 -0.52 -22.94 8.08
C PRO A 117 0.51 -23.56 9.02
N ILE A 118 1.77 -23.62 8.59
CA ILE A 118 2.89 -23.87 9.49
C ILE A 118 2.88 -22.73 10.50
N ALA A 119 2.58 -23.09 11.75
CA ALA A 119 2.38 -22.28 12.93
C ALA A 119 2.64 -20.77 12.79
N ARG A 120 1.58 -20.00 13.08
CA ARG A 120 1.72 -18.62 13.57
C ARG A 120 2.71 -18.61 14.74
N GLY A 121 3.63 -17.64 14.74
CA GLY A 121 4.18 -17.12 15.99
C GLY A 121 5.54 -17.65 16.41
N VAL A 122 6.54 -17.55 15.55
CA VAL A 122 7.83 -17.08 16.07
C VAL A 122 7.91 -15.62 15.66
N THR A 123 7.39 -14.72 16.50
CA THR A 123 7.91 -13.36 16.51
C THR A 123 9.39 -13.53 16.87
N ASN A 124 10.26 -13.46 15.87
CA ASN A 124 11.65 -13.21 16.18
C ASN A 124 11.66 -11.80 16.77
N ASP A 125 11.95 -11.68 18.08
CA ASP A 125 12.05 -10.37 18.73
C ASP A 125 13.12 -9.47 18.06
N ASP A 126 13.99 -10.06 17.24
CA ASP A 126 15.01 -9.39 16.42
C ASP A 126 14.55 -9.05 14.99
N GLU A 127 13.29 -9.27 14.62
CA GLU A 127 12.81 -8.96 13.27
C GLU A 127 12.76 -7.43 13.03
N PRO A 128 13.30 -6.92 11.91
CA PRO A 128 13.18 -5.51 11.57
C PRO A 128 11.72 -5.04 11.56
N ILE A 129 11.46 -3.87 12.14
CA ILE A 129 10.10 -3.30 12.25
C ILE A 129 9.41 -3.26 10.88
N ILE A 130 10.14 -2.90 9.82
CA ILE A 130 9.60 -2.88 8.46
C ILE A 130 9.04 -4.24 8.02
N MET A 131 9.70 -5.35 8.32
CA MET A 131 9.24 -6.69 7.95
C MET A 131 7.92 -7.03 8.67
N GLN A 132 7.79 -6.63 9.93
CA GLN A 132 6.53 -6.74 10.66
C GLN A 132 5.42 -5.90 9.99
N ARG A 133 5.71 -4.67 9.55
CA ARG A 133 4.71 -3.83 8.85
C ARG A 133 4.27 -4.43 7.51
N LEU A 134 5.19 -4.99 6.74
CA LEU A 134 4.88 -5.66 5.47
C LEU A 134 4.06 -6.94 5.68
N ARG A 135 4.34 -7.70 6.74
CA ARG A 135 3.53 -8.87 7.14
C ARG A 135 2.11 -8.45 7.54
N ASP A 136 1.97 -7.41 8.35
CA ASP A 136 0.66 -6.88 8.74
C ASP A 136 -0.12 -6.46 7.50
N LEU A 137 0.52 -5.75 6.56
CA LEU A 137 -0.12 -5.31 5.31
C LEU A 137 -0.61 -6.49 4.46
N ARG A 138 0.24 -7.51 4.26
CA ARG A 138 -0.16 -8.76 3.59
C ARG A 138 -1.37 -9.39 4.29
N THR A 139 -1.37 -9.43 5.62
CA THR A 139 -2.43 -10.05 6.43
C THR A 139 -3.76 -9.32 6.26
N GLU A 140 -3.76 -8.00 6.13
CA GLU A 140 -4.98 -7.24 5.90
C GLU A 140 -5.45 -7.32 4.44
N LEU A 141 -4.54 -7.31 3.46
CA LEU A 141 -4.89 -7.40 2.04
C LEU A 141 -5.59 -8.71 1.68
N ARG A 142 -5.14 -9.84 2.26
CA ARG A 142 -5.77 -11.16 2.00
C ARG A 142 -7.23 -11.28 2.45
N HIS A 143 -7.73 -10.36 3.28
CA HIS A 143 -9.14 -10.36 3.68
C HIS A 143 -10.08 -9.95 2.54
N PHE A 144 -9.54 -9.34 1.49
CA PHE A 144 -10.30 -8.83 0.36
C PHE A 144 -9.98 -9.67 -0.88
N ALA A 145 -10.95 -10.47 -1.32
CA ALA A 145 -10.77 -11.33 -2.49
C ALA A 145 -10.44 -10.51 -3.75
N GLY A 146 -9.35 -10.89 -4.42
CA GLY A 146 -8.84 -10.20 -5.59
C GLY A 146 -8.34 -8.79 -5.30
N ALA A 147 -7.93 -8.46 -4.07
CA ALA A 147 -7.37 -7.14 -3.77
C ALA A 147 -6.08 -6.91 -4.56
N THR A 148 -5.92 -5.73 -5.13
CA THR A 148 -4.71 -5.35 -5.85
C THR A 148 -4.07 -4.16 -5.18
N ILE A 149 -2.74 -4.15 -5.06
CA ILE A 149 -1.95 -2.97 -4.72
C ILE A 149 -0.91 -2.77 -5.82
N SER A 150 -0.77 -1.54 -6.31
CA SER A 150 0.11 -1.24 -7.43
C SER A 150 0.74 0.15 -7.34
N PHE A 151 1.93 0.26 -7.90
CA PHE A 151 2.63 1.52 -8.08
C PHE A 151 3.53 1.44 -9.32
N GLY A 152 3.35 2.37 -10.26
CA GLY A 152 4.02 2.30 -11.56
C GLY A 152 3.59 1.04 -12.33
N GLU A 153 4.57 0.27 -12.80
CA GLU A 153 4.34 -0.98 -13.54
C GLU A 153 4.16 -2.20 -12.62
N ARG A 154 4.45 -2.06 -11.32
CA ARG A 154 4.40 -3.18 -10.37
C ARG A 154 3.00 -3.34 -9.80
N ALA A 155 2.47 -4.56 -9.86
CA ALA A 155 1.19 -4.89 -9.25
C ALA A 155 1.26 -6.21 -8.47
N MET A 156 0.58 -6.25 -7.33
CA MET A 156 0.41 -7.44 -6.51
C MET A 156 -1.07 -7.68 -6.29
N THR A 157 -1.56 -8.86 -6.68
CA THR A 157 -2.96 -9.27 -6.51
C THR A 157 -3.06 -10.40 -5.49
N PHE A 158 -3.99 -10.26 -4.54
CA PHE A 158 -4.21 -11.14 -3.41
C PHE A 158 -5.53 -11.88 -3.56
N ASP A 159 -5.49 -13.21 -3.49
CA ASP A 159 -6.67 -14.05 -3.42
C ASP A 159 -6.54 -15.01 -2.23
N GLY A 160 -7.08 -14.56 -1.09
CA GLY A 160 -6.77 -15.15 0.20
C GLY A 160 -5.26 -15.16 0.43
N ASP A 161 -4.71 -16.33 0.71
CA ASP A 161 -3.28 -16.49 0.98
C ASP A 161 -2.38 -16.52 -0.28
N GLN A 162 -2.98 -16.62 -1.47
CA GLN A 162 -2.27 -16.61 -2.75
C GLN A 162 -1.96 -15.19 -3.20
N VAL A 163 -0.78 -15.01 -3.79
CA VAL A 163 -0.34 -13.74 -4.35
C VAL A 163 0.14 -13.96 -5.77
N THR A 164 -0.36 -13.14 -6.69
CA THR A 164 0.13 -13.06 -8.06
C THR A 164 0.84 -11.72 -8.26
N LEU A 165 2.05 -11.77 -8.82
CA LEU A 165 2.84 -10.61 -9.18
C LEU A 165 2.63 -10.31 -10.66
N GLY A 166 2.42 -9.04 -11.00
CA GLY A 166 2.19 -8.54 -12.36
C GLY A 166 3.07 -7.37 -12.69
#